data_AF-A0A0R3T5H2-F1
#
_entry.id   AF-A0A0R3T5H2-F1
#
_cell.length_a   1.000
_cell.length_b   1.000
_cell.length_c   1.000
_cell.angle_alpha   90.00
_cell.angle_beta   90.00
_cell.angle_gamma   90.00
#
_symmetry.space_group_name_H-M   'P 1'
#
loop_
_entity.id
_entity.type
_entity.pdbx_description
1 polymer ?
#
loop_
_entity_poly.entity_id
_entity_poly.type
_entity_poly.pdbx_seq_one_letter_code
_entity_poly.pdbx_strand_id
1 'polypeptide(L)'
;MSADLIINRKFENLHQELDCLRGREVNPSIDIDLPTYAVDYAIISAIKRDSASYLSDYLRKHSSIICRFFYQETGVPQKPARKIITICPLLYYALRNNALECIRTLMQRGASAFQPSYVIEWTVTRDGDSKIEIVEKKTIAWLAELFLGNEIVYSAKVLAHFKKSNVDFVKPLETRVQKLNLKNPSPTKKIQYNDVWHCIEKTVEKICPLEDLPYRKGIIKKLRSSFAMDTLDDIIKKRDIVEKKKVTKEQHEKAQEV
;
A
#
# COMPACT_ATOMS: atom_id res chain seq x y z
N MET A 1 -29.69 13.49 13.08
CA MET A 1 -29.54 12.02 13.26
C MET A 1 -28.08 11.75 13.56
N SER A 2 -27.84 11.13 14.71
CA SER A 2 -26.63 11.18 15.52
C SER A 2 -25.39 10.58 14.86
N ALA A 3 -24.28 11.30 15.02
CA ALA A 3 -22.93 10.82 14.84
C ALA A 3 -22.63 9.80 15.94
N ASP A 4 -22.54 8.51 15.59
CA ASP A 4 -21.92 7.45 16.39
C ASP A 4 -21.91 6.14 15.57
N LEU A 5 -21.05 6.08 14.55
CA LEU A 5 -20.75 4.82 13.85
C LEU A 5 -19.26 4.64 13.56
N ILE A 6 -18.40 5.41 14.25
CA ILE A 6 -17.04 4.95 14.48
C ILE A 6 -17.17 3.94 15.62
N ILE A 7 -17.34 2.68 15.27
CA ILE A 7 -17.28 1.59 16.22
C ILE A 7 -15.85 1.58 16.77
N ASN A 8 -15.63 2.28 17.89
CA ASN A 8 -14.48 2.13 18.76
C ASN A 8 -14.62 0.81 19.53
N ARG A 9 -14.95 -0.29 18.85
CA ARG A 9 -14.68 -1.59 19.44
C ARG A 9 -13.17 -1.66 19.48
N LYS A 10 -12.61 -1.59 20.69
CA LYS A 10 -11.34 -2.26 20.91
C LYS A 10 -11.55 -3.67 20.41
N PHE A 11 -11.01 -4.00 19.24
CA PHE A 11 -10.63 -5.37 18.95
C PHE A 11 -9.42 -5.65 19.84
N GLU A 12 -9.68 -5.69 21.16
CA GLU A 12 -8.76 -6.13 22.20
C GLU A 12 -8.19 -7.50 21.82
N ASN A 13 -8.94 -8.28 21.02
CA ASN A 13 -8.58 -9.61 20.57
C ASN A 13 -7.26 -9.72 19.80
N LEU A 14 -6.91 -8.86 18.82
CA LEU A 14 -5.67 -9.11 18.06
C LEU A 14 -4.40 -8.77 18.86
N HIS A 15 -4.43 -7.66 19.62
CA HIS A 15 -3.32 -7.30 20.51
C HIS A 15 -3.14 -8.36 21.58
N GLN A 16 -4.23 -8.75 22.25
CA GLN A 16 -4.22 -9.83 23.24
C GLN A 16 -3.79 -11.18 22.64
N GLU A 17 -4.28 -11.55 21.46
CA GLU A 17 -3.87 -12.78 20.77
C GLU A 17 -2.36 -12.78 20.52
N LEU A 18 -1.81 -11.69 19.97
CA LEU A 18 -0.37 -11.60 19.70
C LEU A 18 0.45 -11.59 20.98
N ASP A 19 -0.03 -10.96 22.05
CA ASP A 19 0.65 -10.95 23.36
C ASP A 19 0.62 -12.33 24.01
N CYS A 20 -0.52 -13.03 23.99
CA CYS A 20 -0.64 -14.41 24.43
C CYS A 20 0.31 -15.33 23.66
N LEU A 21 0.41 -15.16 22.34
CA LEU A 21 1.29 -15.95 21.49
C LEU A 21 2.77 -15.61 21.70
N ARG A 22 3.09 -14.36 22.06
CA ARG A 22 4.44 -13.92 22.38
C ARG A 22 4.91 -14.47 23.73
N GLY A 23 4.00 -14.69 24.68
CA GLY A 23 4.28 -15.28 25.99
C GLY A 23 5.13 -14.40 26.92
N ARG A 24 5.36 -13.14 26.54
CA ARG A 24 6.09 -12.11 27.30
C ARG A 24 5.63 -10.72 26.86
N GLU A 25 5.94 -9.71 27.67
CA GLU A 25 5.70 -8.31 27.33
C GLU A 25 6.40 -7.90 26.02
N VAL A 26 5.76 -6.96 25.31
CA VAL A 26 6.31 -6.34 24.10
C VAL A 26 7.58 -5.58 24.46
N ASN A 27 8.67 -5.87 23.77
CA ASN A 27 9.91 -5.12 23.86
C ASN A 27 10.05 -4.27 22.58
N PRO A 28 9.83 -2.94 22.64
CA PRO A 28 9.83 -2.07 21.46
C PRO A 28 11.13 -2.06 20.66
N SER A 29 12.25 -2.46 21.28
CA SER A 29 13.56 -2.52 20.61
C SER A 29 13.70 -3.72 19.68
N ILE A 30 12.97 -4.81 19.96
CA ILE A 30 13.07 -6.09 19.24
C ILE A 30 11.76 -6.58 18.64
N ASP A 31 10.61 -6.07 19.08
CA ASP A 31 9.29 -6.48 18.62
C ASP A 31 8.64 -5.42 17.73
N ILE A 32 7.79 -5.88 16.83
CA ILE A 32 6.87 -5.00 16.12
C ILE A 32 5.65 -4.81 17.01
N ASP A 33 5.54 -3.61 17.57
CA ASP A 33 4.35 -3.16 18.29
C ASP A 33 3.31 -2.62 17.30
N LEU A 34 2.07 -3.06 17.45
CA LEU A 34 0.99 -2.63 16.56
C LEU A 34 0.40 -1.32 17.06
N PRO A 35 -0.03 -0.41 16.18
CA PRO A 35 -0.68 0.81 16.62
C PRO A 35 -2.11 0.51 17.08
N THR A 36 -2.71 1.47 17.79
CA THR A 36 -4.16 1.51 17.93
C THR A 36 -4.81 1.73 16.56
N TYR A 37 -5.91 1.03 16.31
CA TYR A 37 -6.57 1.04 15.00
C TYR A 37 -8.09 1.13 15.13
N ALA A 38 -8.72 1.64 14.08
CA ALA A 38 -10.17 1.70 13.92
C ALA A 38 -10.64 0.64 12.91
N VAL A 39 -11.91 0.23 13.03
CA VAL A 39 -12.57 -0.58 12.01
C VAL A 39 -13.67 0.25 11.37
N ASP A 40 -13.43 0.62 10.12
CA ASP A 40 -14.41 1.33 9.30
C ASP A 40 -14.37 0.75 7.88
N TYR A 41 -15.24 -0.21 7.63
CA TYR A 41 -15.34 -0.86 6.32
C TYR A 41 -15.96 0.06 5.27
N ALA A 42 -16.71 1.10 5.66
CA ALA A 42 -17.34 2.02 4.73
C ALA A 42 -16.28 2.89 4.05
N ILE A 43 -15.35 3.49 4.81
CA ILE A 43 -14.28 4.31 4.22
C ILE A 43 -13.32 3.47 3.38
N ILE A 44 -12.99 2.24 3.83
CA ILE A 44 -12.16 1.32 3.06
C ILE A 44 -12.87 0.92 1.76
N SER A 45 -14.19 0.67 1.80
CA SER A 45 -14.96 0.31 0.61
C SER A 45 -15.10 1.48 -0.36
N ALA A 46 -15.22 2.71 0.15
CA ALA A 46 -15.19 3.91 -0.68
C ALA A 46 -13.85 4.05 -1.42
N ILE A 47 -12.73 3.81 -0.73
CA ILE A 47 -11.39 3.81 -1.35
C ILE A 47 -11.27 2.70 -2.41
N LYS A 48 -11.75 1.49 -2.13
CA LYS A 48 -11.74 0.38 -3.12
C LYS A 48 -12.48 0.72 -4.42
N ARG A 49 -13.46 1.62 -4.36
CA ARG A 49 -14.24 2.10 -5.50
C ARG A 49 -13.73 3.42 -6.07
N ASP A 50 -12.57 3.89 -5.60
CA ASP A 50 -12.00 5.21 -5.89
C ASP A 50 -12.98 6.39 -5.69
N SER A 51 -13.86 6.27 -4.68
CA SER A 51 -14.88 7.27 -4.38
C SER A 51 -14.27 8.45 -3.59
N ALA A 52 -13.53 9.31 -4.30
CA ALA A 52 -12.87 10.47 -3.73
C ALA A 52 -13.84 11.51 -3.15
N SER A 53 -15.07 11.61 -3.67
CA SER A 53 -16.11 12.50 -3.14
C SER A 53 -16.51 12.08 -1.73
N TYR A 54 -16.85 10.80 -1.53
CA TYR A 54 -17.18 10.25 -0.22
C TYR A 54 -16.01 10.41 0.75
N LEU A 55 -14.79 10.09 0.31
CA LEU A 55 -13.59 10.24 1.13
C LEU A 55 -13.35 11.69 1.54
N SER A 56 -13.50 12.65 0.62
CA SER A 56 -13.31 14.08 0.91
C SER A 56 -14.34 14.58 1.92
N ASP A 57 -15.61 14.20 1.77
CA ASP A 57 -16.66 14.56 2.72
C ASP A 57 -16.45 13.93 4.10
N TYR A 58 -16.02 12.68 4.13
CA TYR A 58 -15.69 11.97 5.34
C TYR A 58 -14.51 12.63 6.08
N LEU A 59 -13.42 12.95 5.38
CA LEU A 59 -12.25 13.64 5.95
C LEU A 59 -12.56 15.08 6.38
N ARG A 60 -13.51 15.76 5.73
CA ARG A 60 -13.98 17.08 6.15
C ARG A 60 -14.66 17.02 7.52
N LYS A 61 -15.45 15.98 7.78
CA LYS A 61 -16.13 15.79 9.08
C LYS A 61 -15.19 15.26 10.16
N HIS A 62 -14.18 14.48 9.77
CA HIS A 62 -13.28 13.78 10.69
C HIS A 62 -11.81 13.93 10.27
N SER A 63 -11.28 15.14 10.31
CA SER A 63 -9.93 15.45 9.81
C SER A 63 -8.81 14.63 10.47
N SER A 64 -8.93 14.31 11.76
CA SER A 64 -7.97 13.50 12.52
C SER A 64 -7.78 12.09 11.98
N ILE A 65 -8.72 11.60 11.16
CA ILE A 65 -8.66 10.26 10.56
C ILE A 65 -7.48 10.10 9.61
N ILE A 66 -6.98 11.20 9.03
CA ILE A 66 -5.87 11.14 8.08
C ILE A 66 -4.60 10.46 8.65
N CYS A 67 -4.41 10.55 9.98
CA CYS A 67 -3.30 9.94 10.71
C CYS A 67 -3.66 8.62 11.41
N ARG A 68 -4.91 8.16 11.35
CA ARG A 68 -5.33 6.92 12.03
C ARG A 68 -4.95 5.67 11.23
N PHE A 69 -4.81 4.56 11.96
CA PHE A 69 -4.70 3.24 11.37
C PHE A 69 -6.07 2.57 11.29
N PHE A 70 -6.27 1.83 10.22
CA PHE A 70 -7.48 1.08 9.95
C PHE A 70 -7.15 -0.39 9.87
N TYR A 71 -8.03 -1.23 10.42
CA TYR A 71 -7.92 -2.68 10.34
C TYR A 71 -8.78 -3.21 9.19
N GLN A 72 -8.21 -4.14 8.43
CA GLN A 72 -8.94 -4.99 7.49
C GLN A 72 -8.34 -6.39 7.48
N GLU A 73 -9.20 -7.38 7.64
CA GLU A 73 -8.86 -8.80 7.49
C GLU A 73 -9.43 -9.35 6.17
N THR A 74 -8.63 -10.16 5.49
CA THR A 74 -9.03 -10.95 4.31
C THR A 74 -8.50 -12.37 4.44
N GLY A 75 -9.16 -13.35 3.83
CA GLY A 75 -8.69 -14.74 3.92
C GLY A 75 -9.77 -15.76 3.60
N VAL A 76 -9.35 -17.02 3.57
CA VAL A 76 -10.26 -18.17 3.40
C VAL A 76 -10.39 -18.87 4.75
N PRO A 77 -11.62 -19.04 5.28
CA PRO A 77 -11.82 -19.65 6.60
C PRO A 77 -11.62 -21.18 6.62
N GLN A 78 -11.39 -21.81 5.46
CA GLN A 78 -11.25 -23.26 5.33
C GLN A 78 -9.82 -23.72 5.61
N LYS A 79 -9.64 -24.85 6.31
CA LYS A 79 -8.31 -25.38 6.66
C LYS A 79 -7.58 -25.95 5.43
N PRO A 80 -6.29 -25.63 5.22
CA PRO A 80 -5.45 -24.74 6.01
C PRO A 80 -5.90 -23.28 5.90
N ALA A 81 -6.15 -22.65 7.06
CA ALA A 81 -6.69 -21.30 7.10
C ALA A 81 -5.54 -20.32 6.88
N ARG A 82 -5.71 -19.41 5.92
CA ARG A 82 -4.80 -18.28 5.72
C ARG A 82 -5.60 -17.00 5.82
N LYS A 83 -5.29 -16.19 6.83
CA LYS A 83 -5.80 -14.83 6.96
C LYS A 83 -4.65 -13.82 6.82
N ILE A 84 -4.93 -12.73 6.14
CA ILE A 84 -4.06 -11.57 6.00
C ILE A 84 -4.77 -10.44 6.73
N ILE A 85 -4.14 -9.94 7.78
CA ILE A 85 -4.63 -8.79 8.53
C ILE A 85 -3.76 -7.59 8.14
N THR A 86 -4.40 -6.48 7.83
CA THR A 86 -3.74 -5.21 7.53
C THR A 86 -4.15 -4.18 8.56
N ILE A 87 -3.17 -3.50 9.16
CA ILE A 87 -3.38 -2.35 10.04
C ILE A 87 -2.59 -1.19 9.45
N CYS A 88 -3.26 -0.31 8.73
CA CYS A 88 -2.58 0.64 7.86
C CYS A 88 -3.31 1.99 7.80
N PRO A 89 -2.61 3.08 7.42
CA PRO A 89 -3.27 4.34 7.10
C PRO A 89 -4.11 4.23 5.81
N LEU A 90 -5.06 5.13 5.61
CA LEU A 90 -5.93 5.15 4.42
C LEU A 90 -5.13 5.21 3.10
N LEU A 91 -3.95 5.85 3.10
CA LEU A 91 -3.09 5.93 1.92
C LEU A 91 -2.61 4.54 1.46
N TYR A 92 -2.34 3.62 2.38
CA TYR A 92 -2.01 2.23 2.02
C TYR A 92 -3.16 1.58 1.25
N TYR A 93 -4.39 1.69 1.74
CA TYR A 93 -5.55 1.12 1.08
C TYR A 93 -5.75 1.72 -0.31
N ALA A 94 -5.51 3.02 -0.48
CA ALA A 94 -5.62 3.67 -1.78
C ALA A 94 -4.56 3.19 -2.76
N LEU A 95 -3.30 3.03 -2.31
CA LEU A 95 -2.22 2.45 -3.13
C LEU A 95 -2.51 1.01 -3.53
N ARG A 96 -2.97 0.17 -2.59
CA ARG A 96 -3.24 -1.26 -2.84
C ARG A 96 -4.40 -1.50 -3.79
N ASN A 97 -5.36 -0.58 -3.86
CA ASN A 97 -6.55 -0.71 -4.70
C ASN A 97 -6.48 0.15 -5.97
N ASN A 98 -5.32 0.72 -6.30
CA ASN A 98 -5.15 1.60 -7.47
C ASN A 98 -6.20 2.73 -7.52
N ALA A 99 -6.51 3.31 -6.36
CA ALA A 99 -7.53 4.34 -6.21
C ALA A 99 -6.91 5.73 -6.40
N LEU A 100 -6.68 6.13 -7.66
CA LEU A 100 -5.91 7.31 -8.03
C LEU A 100 -6.48 8.60 -7.42
N GLU A 101 -7.79 8.80 -7.51
CA GLU A 101 -8.44 10.01 -7.00
C GLU A 101 -8.44 10.04 -5.47
N CYS A 102 -8.57 8.88 -4.83
CA CYS A 102 -8.40 8.73 -3.40
C CYS A 102 -6.95 8.99 -2.95
N ILE A 103 -5.93 8.49 -3.69
CA ILE A 103 -4.51 8.80 -3.44
C ILE A 103 -4.33 10.32 -3.48
N ARG A 104 -4.75 10.97 -4.58
CA ARG A 104 -4.67 12.43 -4.73
C ARG A 104 -5.31 13.15 -3.54
N THR A 105 -6.53 12.76 -3.19
CA THR A 105 -7.30 13.39 -2.10
C THR A 105 -6.60 13.23 -0.75
N LEU A 106 -6.10 12.03 -0.42
CA LEU A 106 -5.39 11.77 0.83
C LEU A 106 -4.12 12.60 0.94
N MET A 107 -3.33 12.65 -0.14
CA MET A 107 -2.08 13.41 -0.15
C MET A 107 -2.31 14.92 -0.05
N GLN A 108 -3.34 15.45 -0.72
CA GLN A 108 -3.76 16.86 -0.56
C GLN A 108 -4.26 17.18 0.85
N ARG A 109 -4.78 16.19 1.58
CA ARG A 109 -5.23 16.32 2.97
C ARG A 109 -4.12 16.04 3.99
N GLY A 110 -2.88 15.84 3.55
CA GLY A 110 -1.72 15.67 4.44
C GLY A 110 -1.45 14.24 4.89
N ALA A 111 -1.98 13.21 4.21
CA ALA A 111 -1.60 11.83 4.47
C ALA A 111 -0.09 11.63 4.30
N SER A 112 0.57 11.10 5.33
CA SER A 112 2.01 10.87 5.28
C SER A 112 2.35 9.59 4.53
N ALA A 113 3.16 9.72 3.48
CA ALA A 113 3.76 8.59 2.78
C ALA A 113 4.69 7.74 3.68
N PHE A 114 5.21 8.32 4.77
CA PHE A 114 6.13 7.67 5.71
C PHE A 114 5.44 7.13 6.96
N GLN A 115 4.12 7.21 7.06
CA GLN A 115 3.40 6.50 8.12
C GLN A 115 3.61 4.98 7.93
N PRO A 116 3.93 4.23 9.01
CA PRO A 116 4.11 2.79 8.91
C PRO A 116 2.81 2.10 8.49
N SER A 117 2.93 0.86 8.05
CA SER A 117 1.84 -0.02 7.65
C SER A 117 2.22 -1.42 8.06
N TYR A 118 1.26 -2.15 8.60
CA TYR A 118 1.48 -3.45 9.24
C TYR A 118 0.66 -4.49 8.51
N VAL A 119 1.32 -5.52 7.99
CA VAL A 119 0.68 -6.66 7.34
C VAL A 119 1.06 -7.91 8.11
N ILE A 120 0.05 -8.63 8.57
CA ILE A 120 0.18 -9.84 9.37
C ILE A 120 -0.32 -11.00 8.52
N GLU A 121 0.59 -11.87 8.13
CA GLU A 121 0.24 -13.13 7.51
C GLU A 121 0.10 -14.19 8.59
N TRP A 122 -1.11 -14.71 8.75
CA TRP A 122 -1.42 -15.75 9.72
C TRP A 122 -1.88 -17.00 8.99
N THR A 123 -1.07 -18.05 9.10
CA THR A 123 -1.35 -19.36 8.51
C THR A 123 -1.53 -20.39 9.61
N VAL A 124 -2.65 -21.12 9.58
CA VAL A 124 -2.91 -22.25 10.47
C VAL A 124 -2.85 -23.53 9.63
N THR A 125 -1.91 -24.42 9.96
CA THR A 125 -1.75 -25.70 9.27
C THR A 125 -2.88 -26.66 9.66
N ARG A 126 -3.00 -27.78 8.93
CA ARG A 126 -3.98 -28.82 9.24
C ARG A 126 -3.77 -29.42 10.64
N ASP A 127 -2.51 -29.50 11.07
CA ASP A 127 -2.09 -30.04 12.36
C ASP A 127 -2.30 -29.05 13.53
N GLY A 128 -2.82 -27.84 13.25
CA GLY A 128 -3.09 -26.82 14.26
C GLY A 128 -1.92 -25.88 14.54
N ASP A 129 -0.74 -26.13 13.97
CA ASP A 129 0.40 -25.22 14.10
C ASP A 129 0.10 -23.88 13.41
N SER A 130 0.33 -22.78 14.14
CA SER A 130 0.20 -21.43 13.61
C SER A 130 1.55 -20.84 13.25
N LYS A 131 1.65 -20.27 12.04
CA LYS A 131 2.78 -19.47 11.58
C LYS A 131 2.29 -18.04 11.36
N ILE A 132 2.87 -17.11 12.11
CA ILE A 132 2.51 -15.70 12.03
C ILE A 132 3.74 -14.91 11.63
N GLU A 133 3.64 -14.14 10.55
CA GLU A 133 4.64 -13.20 10.10
C GLU A 133 4.05 -11.79 10.10
N ILE A 134 4.67 -10.88 10.85
CA ILE A 134 4.33 -9.46 10.90
C ILE A 134 5.36 -8.71 10.08
N VAL A 135 4.91 -7.95 9.08
CA VAL A 135 5.74 -7.07 8.26
C VAL A 135 5.33 -5.64 8.52
N GLU A 136 6.27 -4.84 9.00
CA GLU A 136 6.12 -3.39 9.09
C GLU A 136 7.01 -2.74 8.04
N LYS A 137 6.41 -1.93 7.18
CA LYS A 137 7.14 -1.04 6.27
C LYS A 137 6.42 0.29 6.14
N LYS A 138 7.12 1.32 5.69
CA LYS A 138 6.50 2.64 5.43
C LYS A 138 5.52 2.54 4.25
N THR A 139 4.45 3.32 4.27
CA THR A 139 3.39 3.28 3.26
C THR A 139 3.92 3.50 1.84
N ILE A 140 4.94 4.35 1.67
CA ILE A 140 5.59 4.60 0.39
C ILE A 140 6.28 3.36 -0.22
N ALA A 141 6.69 2.39 0.60
CA ALA A 141 7.31 1.16 0.12
C ALA A 141 6.34 0.27 -0.68
N TRP A 142 5.03 0.53 -0.60
CA TRP A 142 4.02 -0.15 -1.40
C TRP A 142 3.92 0.33 -2.85
N LEU A 143 4.67 1.39 -3.21
CA LEU A 143 4.79 1.81 -4.60
C LEU A 143 5.42 0.71 -5.47
N ALA A 144 6.23 -0.19 -4.90
CA ALA A 144 6.80 -1.31 -5.64
C ALA A 144 5.72 -2.24 -6.22
N GLU A 145 4.76 -2.69 -5.40
CA GLU A 145 3.67 -3.53 -5.89
C GLU A 145 2.75 -2.74 -6.84
N LEU A 146 2.53 -1.44 -6.58
CA LEU A 146 1.75 -0.58 -7.47
C LEU A 146 2.40 -0.47 -8.86
N PHE A 147 3.71 -0.21 -8.96
CA PHE A 147 4.40 -0.08 -10.25
C PHE A 147 4.47 -1.38 -11.03
N LEU A 148 4.52 -2.52 -10.34
CA LEU A 148 4.47 -3.82 -11.01
C LEU A 148 3.08 -4.14 -11.54
N GLY A 149 2.04 -3.86 -10.74
CA GLY A 149 0.66 -4.17 -11.10
C GLY A 149 0.02 -3.21 -12.11
N ASN A 150 0.70 -2.12 -12.47
CA ASN A 150 0.12 -1.07 -13.32
C ASN A 150 1.04 -0.68 -14.47
N GLU A 151 0.45 0.08 -15.40
CA GLU A 151 1.16 0.68 -16.51
C GLU A 151 2.00 1.89 -16.06
N ILE A 152 3.00 2.23 -16.87
CA ILE A 152 3.91 3.35 -16.59
C ILE A 152 3.16 4.70 -16.46
N VAL A 153 2.10 4.91 -17.23
CA VAL A 153 1.30 6.15 -17.19
C VAL A 153 0.58 6.29 -15.86
N TYR A 154 -0.07 5.23 -15.38
CA TYR A 154 -0.71 5.24 -14.07
C TYR A 154 0.31 5.48 -12.96
N SER A 155 1.45 4.79 -13.01
CA SER A 155 2.55 4.96 -12.07
C SER A 155 3.10 6.40 -12.06
N ALA A 156 3.19 7.04 -13.23
CA ALA A 156 3.60 8.44 -13.35
C ALA A 156 2.58 9.41 -12.74
N LYS A 157 1.27 9.17 -12.94
CA LYS A 157 0.19 9.97 -12.29
C LYS A 157 0.28 9.88 -10.77
N VAL A 158 0.47 8.69 -10.21
CA VAL A 158 0.67 8.50 -8.77
C VAL A 158 1.92 9.25 -8.29
N LEU A 159 3.06 9.07 -8.96
CA LEU A 159 4.30 9.78 -8.62
C LEU A 159 4.17 11.30 -8.68
N ALA A 160 3.39 11.84 -9.60
CA ALA A 160 3.11 13.27 -9.68
C ALA A 160 2.39 13.78 -8.42
N HIS A 161 1.48 13.00 -7.83
CA HIS A 161 0.87 13.35 -6.54
C HIS A 161 1.90 13.36 -5.41
N PHE A 162 2.79 12.37 -5.36
CA PHE A 162 3.88 12.32 -4.39
C PHE A 162 4.84 13.51 -4.53
N LYS A 163 5.17 13.89 -5.76
CA LYS A 163 6.01 15.05 -6.02
C LYS A 163 5.35 16.36 -5.59
N LYS A 164 4.08 16.56 -5.95
CA LYS A 164 3.30 17.77 -5.57
C LYS A 164 3.15 17.93 -4.05
N SER A 165 3.14 16.83 -3.30
CA SER A 165 3.13 16.84 -1.83
C SER A 165 4.53 16.90 -1.22
N ASN A 166 5.58 17.18 -1.99
CA ASN A 166 6.97 17.28 -1.55
C ASN A 166 7.47 16.06 -0.76
N VAL A 167 7.06 14.86 -1.19
CA VAL A 167 7.53 13.63 -0.56
C VAL A 167 9.00 13.39 -0.90
N ASP A 168 9.82 13.21 0.14
CA ASP A 168 11.26 13.03 0.02
C ASP A 168 11.66 11.59 -0.36
N PHE A 169 11.93 11.34 -1.63
CA PHE A 169 12.37 10.01 -2.10
C PHE A 169 13.82 9.65 -1.75
N VAL A 170 14.64 10.58 -1.25
CA VAL A 170 16.01 10.28 -0.82
C VAL A 170 16.09 9.86 0.65
N LYS A 171 14.97 9.92 1.37
CA LYS A 171 14.89 9.48 2.76
C LYS A 171 15.11 7.95 2.89
N PRO A 172 15.99 7.50 3.81
CA PRO A 172 16.19 6.08 4.05
C PRO A 172 14.94 5.42 4.62
N LEU A 173 14.78 4.13 4.33
CA LEU A 173 13.67 3.31 4.78
C LEU A 173 14.16 2.07 5.54
N GLU A 174 13.38 1.68 6.55
CA GLU A 174 13.53 0.40 7.24
C GLU A 174 12.25 -0.43 7.05
N THR A 175 12.42 -1.70 6.75
CA THR A 175 11.38 -2.72 6.85
C THR A 175 11.72 -3.66 7.99
N ARG A 176 10.77 -3.93 8.88
CA ARG A 176 10.89 -4.90 9.96
C ARG A 176 10.02 -6.11 9.66
N VAL A 177 10.58 -7.31 9.86
CA VAL A 177 9.87 -8.58 9.70
C VAL A 177 10.03 -9.40 10.97
N GLN A 178 8.92 -9.69 11.62
CA GLN A 178 8.87 -10.50 12.83
C GLN A 178 8.12 -11.79 12.57
N LYS A 179 8.74 -12.93 12.87
CA LYS A 179 8.07 -14.23 12.86
C LYS A 179 7.75 -14.63 14.28
N LEU A 180 6.47 -14.75 14.59
CA LEU A 180 6.02 -15.30 15.86
C LEU A 180 5.89 -16.82 15.68
N ASN A 181 6.79 -17.54 16.34
CA ASN A 181 6.75 -18.99 16.45
C ASN A 181 6.63 -19.33 17.94
N LEU A 182 5.56 -20.05 18.29
CA LEU A 182 5.22 -20.45 19.64
C LEU A 182 6.31 -21.26 20.33
N LYS A 183 7.12 -22.00 19.57
CA LYS A 183 8.15 -22.90 20.11
C LYS A 183 9.52 -22.21 20.23
N ASN A 184 9.85 -21.30 19.29
CA ASN A 184 11.16 -20.68 19.19
C ASN A 184 11.03 -19.21 18.76
N PRO A 185 11.12 -18.23 19.67
CA PRO A 185 11.05 -16.82 19.32
C PRO A 185 12.23 -16.46 18.40
N SER A 186 11.92 -15.87 17.24
CA SER A 186 12.92 -15.38 16.30
C SER A 186 13.08 -13.87 16.48
N PRO A 187 14.31 -13.31 16.48
CA PRO A 187 14.49 -11.86 16.54
C PRO A 187 13.89 -11.20 15.29
N THR A 188 13.36 -9.99 15.46
CA THR A 188 12.85 -9.20 14.33
C THR A 188 13.99 -8.87 13.38
N LYS A 189 13.82 -9.28 12.12
CA LYS A 189 14.75 -8.96 11.04
C LYS A 189 14.51 -7.53 10.59
N LYS A 190 15.56 -6.71 10.60
CA LYS A 190 15.55 -5.35 10.04
C LYS A 190 16.22 -5.36 8.67
N ILE A 191 15.59 -4.72 7.69
CA ILE A 191 16.11 -4.54 6.34
C ILE A 191 16.18 -3.05 6.08
N GLN A 192 17.40 -2.53 5.91
CA GLN A 192 17.67 -1.12 5.63
C GLN A 192 17.76 -0.87 4.13
N TYR A 193 17.23 0.27 3.70
CA TYR A 193 17.36 0.77 2.35
C TYR A 193 17.89 2.20 2.40
N ASN A 194 18.92 2.47 1.60
CA ASN A 194 19.51 3.79 1.43
C ASN A 194 18.49 4.89 1.15
N ASP A 195 17.50 4.61 0.30
CA ASP A 195 16.44 5.54 -0.05
C ASP A 195 15.16 4.81 -0.52
N VAL A 196 14.13 5.56 -0.88
CA VAL A 196 12.84 5.03 -1.34
C VAL A 196 13.00 4.27 -2.66
N TRP A 197 13.83 4.75 -3.58
CA TRP A 197 14.05 4.10 -4.88
C TRP A 197 14.75 2.76 -4.72
N HIS A 198 15.77 2.69 -3.88
CA HIS A 198 16.46 1.44 -3.53
C HIS A 198 15.49 0.44 -2.89
N CYS A 199 14.59 0.89 -2.02
CA CYS A 199 13.53 0.05 -1.47
C CYS A 199 12.60 -0.51 -2.54
N ILE A 200 12.16 0.34 -3.48
CA ILE A 200 11.30 -0.06 -4.60
C ILE A 200 12.01 -1.07 -5.49
N GLU A 201 13.24 -0.77 -5.93
CA GLU A 201 14.06 -1.63 -6.79
C GLU A 201 14.27 -3.02 -6.16
N LYS A 202 14.66 -3.08 -4.89
CA LYS A 202 14.86 -4.36 -4.17
C LYS A 202 13.57 -5.13 -3.95
N THR A 203 12.47 -4.44 -3.72
CA THR A 203 11.16 -5.11 -3.59
C THR A 203 10.75 -5.70 -4.93
N VAL A 204 10.94 -4.97 -6.04
CA VAL A 204 10.64 -5.48 -7.38
C VAL A 204 11.53 -6.66 -7.76
N GLU A 205 12.83 -6.62 -7.46
CA GLU A 205 13.74 -7.76 -7.64
C GLU A 205 13.27 -9.01 -6.90
N LYS A 206 12.62 -8.85 -5.74
CA LYS A 206 12.14 -9.96 -4.92
C LYS A 206 10.86 -10.60 -5.46
N ILE A 207 9.94 -9.81 -6.02
CA ILE A 207 8.57 -10.28 -6.34
C ILE A 207 8.27 -10.39 -7.83
N CYS A 208 9.08 -9.79 -8.70
CA CYS A 208 8.91 -9.88 -10.14
C CYS A 208 9.45 -11.22 -10.68
N PRO A 209 8.75 -11.89 -11.62
CA PRO A 209 9.32 -13.00 -12.38
C PRO A 209 10.64 -12.60 -13.06
N LEU A 210 11.60 -13.52 -13.15
CA LEU A 210 12.93 -13.26 -13.68
C LEU A 210 12.93 -12.77 -15.13
N GLU A 211 11.99 -13.29 -15.93
CA GLU A 211 11.82 -12.96 -17.35
C GLU A 211 11.39 -11.49 -17.56
N ASP A 212 10.52 -10.98 -16.68
CA ASP A 212 10.00 -9.62 -16.73
C ASP A 212 10.91 -8.59 -16.05
N LEU A 213 11.87 -9.06 -15.23
CA LEU A 213 12.68 -8.20 -14.38
C LEU A 213 13.47 -7.12 -15.16
N PRO A 214 14.11 -7.39 -16.32
CA PRO A 214 14.80 -6.36 -17.10
C PRO A 214 13.86 -5.25 -17.57
N TYR A 215 12.69 -5.62 -18.05
CA TYR A 215 11.65 -4.68 -18.49
C TYR A 215 11.15 -3.81 -17.33
N ARG A 216 10.84 -4.43 -16.19
CA ARG A 216 10.36 -3.72 -15.00
C ARG A 216 11.41 -2.78 -14.41
N LYS A 217 12.68 -3.19 -14.38
CA LYS A 217 13.80 -2.29 -14.02
C LYS A 217 13.91 -1.10 -14.97
N GLY A 218 13.71 -1.31 -16.27
CA GLY A 218 13.66 -0.25 -17.27
C GLY A 218 12.55 0.78 -16.98
N ILE A 219 11.36 0.31 -16.62
CA ILE A 219 10.23 1.18 -16.20
C ILE A 219 10.61 1.99 -14.95
N ILE A 220 11.13 1.36 -13.90
CA ILE A 220 11.49 2.03 -12.64
C ILE A 220 12.56 3.09 -12.90
N LYS A 221 13.59 2.78 -13.69
CA LYS A 221 14.62 3.74 -14.08
C LYS A 221 14.01 4.95 -14.79
N LYS A 222 13.11 4.72 -15.74
CA LYS A 222 12.43 5.80 -16.49
C LYS A 222 11.55 6.66 -15.57
N LEU A 223 10.79 6.04 -14.66
CA LEU A 223 9.98 6.75 -13.67
C LEU A 223 10.86 7.57 -12.73
N ARG A 224 11.95 7.00 -12.20
CA ARG A 224 12.91 7.68 -11.33
C ARG A 224 13.56 8.89 -12.02
N SER A 225 14.06 8.72 -13.23
CA SER A 225 14.65 9.82 -14.01
C SER A 225 13.64 10.93 -14.29
N SER A 226 12.41 10.57 -14.68
CA SER A 226 11.37 11.56 -14.97
C SER A 226 10.87 12.26 -13.71
N PHE A 227 10.84 11.56 -12.57
CA PHE A 227 10.58 12.15 -11.27
C PHE A 227 11.68 13.15 -10.89
N ALA A 228 12.96 12.83 -11.11
CA ALA A 228 14.07 13.73 -10.81
C ALA A 228 14.10 14.96 -11.72
N MET A 229 13.77 14.80 -13.01
CA MET A 229 13.85 15.86 -14.03
C MET A 229 12.57 16.69 -14.20
N ASP A 230 11.54 16.49 -13.38
CA ASP A 230 10.24 17.18 -13.53
C ASP A 230 9.51 16.91 -14.86
N THR A 231 9.73 15.74 -15.47
CA THR A 231 9.16 15.35 -16.78
C THR A 231 8.12 14.23 -16.70
N LEU A 232 7.53 13.99 -15.53
CA LEU A 232 6.44 12.99 -15.37
C LEU A 232 5.25 13.30 -16.28
N ASP A 233 4.92 14.58 -16.48
CA ASP A 233 3.83 15.01 -17.34
C ASP A 233 4.05 14.61 -18.81
N ASP A 234 5.29 14.48 -19.26
CA ASP A 234 5.60 14.01 -20.63
C ASP A 234 5.24 12.54 -20.79
N ILE A 235 5.45 11.72 -19.76
CA ILE A 235 5.02 10.32 -19.76
C ILE A 235 3.50 10.24 -19.85
N ILE A 236 2.81 11.10 -19.09
CA ILE A 236 1.35 11.12 -19.03
C ILE A 236 0.76 11.54 -20.38
N LYS A 237 1.24 12.65 -20.97
CA LYS A 237 0.71 13.22 -22.22
C LYS A 237 1.08 12.41 -23.47
N LYS A 238 2.26 11.76 -23.50
CA LYS A 238 2.70 11.00 -24.70
C LYS A 238 1.75 9.86 -25.06
N ARG A 239 1.04 9.26 -24.10
CA ARG A 239 0.09 8.17 -24.38
C ARG A 239 -1.26 8.67 -24.87
N ASP A 240 -1.75 9.80 -24.34
CA ASP A 240 -3.00 10.42 -24.82
C ASP A 240 -2.94 10.75 -26.31
N ILE A 241 -1.76 11.11 -26.82
CA ILE A 241 -1.52 11.38 -28.25
C ILE A 241 -1.51 10.08 -29.07
N VAL A 242 -0.96 8.98 -28.54
CA VAL A 242 -0.90 7.68 -29.24
C VAL A 242 -2.28 7.03 -29.30
N GLU A 243 -3.07 7.10 -28.22
CA GLU A 243 -4.45 6.59 -28.20
C GLU A 243 -5.37 7.40 -29.11
N LYS A 244 -5.28 8.73 -29.11
CA LYS A 244 -6.01 9.57 -30.07
C LYS A 244 -5.67 9.23 -31.52
N LYS A 245 -4.38 9.05 -31.85
CA LYS A 245 -3.96 8.67 -33.22
C LYS A 245 -4.44 7.29 -33.66
N LYS A 246 -4.58 6.32 -32.75
CA LYS A 246 -5.16 5.00 -33.06
C LYS A 246 -6.66 5.11 -33.38
N VAL A 247 -7.42 5.84 -32.56
CA VAL A 247 -8.86 6.07 -32.80
C VAL A 247 -9.09 6.81 -34.12
N THR A 248 -8.26 7.82 -34.43
CA THR A 248 -8.38 8.55 -35.71
C THR A 248 -8.08 7.64 -36.91
N LYS A 249 -7.11 6.73 -36.81
CA LYS A 249 -6.83 5.76 -37.88
C LYS A 249 -7.95 4.75 -38.10
N GLU A 250 -8.49 4.17 -37.02
CA GLU A 250 -9.62 3.22 -37.12
C GLU A 250 -10.90 3.88 -37.65
N GLN A 251 -11.13 5.16 -37.35
CA GLN A 251 -12.23 5.93 -37.93
C GLN A 251 -11.99 6.25 -39.41
N HIS A 252 -10.74 6.50 -39.81
CA HIS A 252 -10.40 6.80 -41.21
C HIS A 252 -10.44 5.55 -42.10
N GLU A 253 -10.06 4.38 -41.57
CA GLU A 253 -10.15 3.09 -42.26
C GLU A 253 -11.62 2.66 -42.43
N LYS A 254 -12.47 2.81 -41.40
CA LYS A 254 -13.92 2.54 -41.51
C LYS A 254 -14.67 3.47 -42.46
N ALA A 255 -14.17 4.70 -42.67
CA ALA A 255 -14.76 5.65 -43.61
C ALA A 255 -14.34 5.40 -45.08
N GLN A 256 -13.34 4.54 -45.31
CA GLN A 256 -12.87 4.14 -46.65
C GLN A 256 -13.46 2.79 -47.11
N GLU A 257 -14.17 2.07 -46.23
CA GLU A 257 -14.87 0.81 -46.52
C GLU A 257 -16.38 1.00 -46.79
N VAL A 258 -16.87 2.24 -46.96
CA VAL A 258 -18.27 2.58 -47.34
C VAL A 258 -18.32 3.19 -48.73
#